data_AF-A0A8S0SWV9-F1
#
_entry.id   AF-A0A8S0SWV9-F1
#
_cell.length_a   1.000
_cell.length_b   1.000
_cell.length_c   1.000
_cell.angle_alpha   90.00
_cell.angle_beta   90.00
_cell.angle_gamma   90.00
#
_symmetry.space_group_name_H-M   'P 1'
#
loop_
_entity.id
_entity.type
_entity.pdbx_description
1 polymer ?
#
loop_
_entity_poly.entity_id
_entity_poly.type
_entity_poly.pdbx_seq_one_letter_code
_entity_poly.pdbx_strand_id
1 'polypeptide(L)'
;MFAALFSKLGVPIKTTVSATVLEEALHGEVNIRPLPLGQPLCRKVEKQCAHFYSVTITEKEAQAGFVCRVYSPEKSKLKLLYFDQEENGGLSLLLQEDSAKRGKVTSAGMYFLGFPVYRMDQTQNLVAAAKDPDAAFFKKLDGFQPCEINELKSGTHYFAVYGDNFFKSASYTIEALCAAPFMEEKENLRNVEAQILSKRVELSKFETEYKEVLAQFTEMTSRYTQEMQAIDELLKLRNEIQASYTVTSQIKRSGSSRSKNKSTFKESDEGQESNKKPSRDRSRKKRWYNLHLKVDQRKPC
;
A
#
# COMPACT_ATOMS: atom_id res chain seq x y z
N MET A 1 7.76 19.97 19.66
CA MET A 1 6.65 20.52 18.86
C MET A 1 6.71 20.10 17.37
N PHE A 2 7.91 19.85 16.80
CA PHE A 2 8.08 19.43 15.40
C PHE A 2 7.59 18.00 15.05
N ALA A 3 7.76 17.01 15.94
CA ALA A 3 7.33 15.63 15.67
C ALA A 3 5.80 15.46 15.47
N ALA A 4 4.98 16.33 16.09
CA ALA A 4 3.52 16.29 15.92
C ALA A 4 3.07 16.77 14.53
N LEU A 5 3.85 17.65 13.87
CA LEU A 5 3.54 18.15 12.53
C LEU A 5 3.78 17.09 11.44
N PHE A 6 4.84 16.29 11.55
CA PHE A 6 5.11 15.19 10.61
C PHE A 6 4.13 14.03 10.74
N SER A 7 3.62 13.76 11.95
CA SER A 7 2.58 12.74 12.12
C SER A 7 1.27 13.07 11.39
N LYS A 8 0.96 14.36 11.17
CA LYS A 8 -0.20 14.81 10.38
C LYS A 8 -0.03 14.62 8.86
N LEU A 9 1.21 14.43 8.39
CA LEU A 9 1.53 14.15 6.99
C LEU A 9 1.52 12.65 6.67
N GLY A 10 1.13 11.79 7.62
CA GLY A 10 1.03 10.35 7.42
C GLY A 10 2.36 9.62 7.27
N VAL A 11 3.49 10.32 7.44
CA VAL A 11 4.83 9.72 7.41
C VAL A 11 5.17 9.24 8.83
N PRO A 12 5.32 7.93 9.07
CA PRO A 12 5.76 7.43 10.36
C PRO A 12 7.18 7.92 10.65
N ILE A 13 7.36 8.69 11.73
CA ILE A 13 8.69 9.03 12.23
C ILE A 13 9.21 7.80 12.96
N LYS A 14 10.26 7.18 12.42
CA LYS A 14 10.97 6.09 13.09
C LYS A 14 11.65 6.65 14.34
N THR A 15 11.20 6.19 15.49
CA THR A 15 11.80 6.48 16.80
C THR A 15 12.92 5.49 17.08
N THR A 16 13.92 5.92 17.85
CA THR A 16 15.02 5.07 18.33
C THR A 16 14.85 4.81 19.83
N VAL A 17 15.38 3.69 20.32
CA VAL A 17 15.51 3.46 21.76
C VAL A 17 16.47 4.53 22.33
N SER A 18 16.18 5.02 23.54
CA SER A 18 17.01 6.02 24.21
C SER A 18 18.43 5.47 24.43
N ALA A 19 19.45 6.28 24.11
CA ALA A 19 20.86 5.93 24.33
C ALA A 19 21.12 5.57 25.80
N THR A 20 20.56 6.32 26.75
CA THR A 20 20.70 6.05 28.18
C THR A 20 20.22 4.64 28.56
N VAL A 21 19.10 4.18 28.00
CA VAL A 21 18.58 2.83 28.29
C VAL A 21 19.51 1.75 27.73
N LEU A 22 20.12 1.99 26.57
CA LEU A 22 21.07 1.05 25.97
C LEU A 22 22.41 1.05 26.71
N GLU A 23 22.88 2.21 27.16
CA GLU A 23 24.10 2.34 27.97
C GLU A 23 23.93 1.66 29.33
N GLU A 24 22.83 1.91 30.06
CA GLU A 24 22.54 1.23 31.33
C GLU A 24 22.49 -0.30 31.14
N ALA A 25 21.88 -0.77 30.05
CA ALA A 25 21.81 -2.20 29.72
C ALA A 25 23.21 -2.79 29.46
N LEU A 26 24.03 -2.10 28.67
CA LEU A 26 25.38 -2.54 28.30
C LEU A 26 26.34 -2.61 29.50
N HIS A 27 26.10 -1.81 30.55
CA HIS A 27 26.88 -1.85 31.78
C HIS A 27 26.29 -2.77 32.87
N GLY A 28 25.19 -3.46 32.59
CA GLY A 28 24.53 -4.35 33.55
C GLY A 28 23.80 -3.62 34.68
N GLU A 29 23.46 -2.35 34.49
CA GLU A 29 22.84 -1.49 35.50
C GLU A 29 21.30 -1.55 35.49
N VAL A 30 20.74 -2.49 34.71
CA VAL A 30 19.29 -2.65 34.54
C VAL A 30 18.71 -3.72 35.47
N ASN A 31 17.48 -3.48 35.95
CA ASN A 31 16.76 -4.49 36.72
C ASN A 31 16.11 -5.53 35.79
N ILE A 32 16.59 -6.77 35.86
CA ILE A 32 16.10 -7.89 35.07
C ILE A 32 15.16 -8.74 35.91
N ARG A 33 13.95 -8.99 35.40
CA ARG A 33 12.94 -9.83 36.06
C ARG A 33 12.75 -11.17 35.35
N PRO A 34 12.55 -12.28 36.06
CA PRO A 34 12.22 -13.54 35.41
C PRO A 34 10.85 -13.45 34.72
N LEU A 35 10.76 -13.96 33.50
CA LEU A 35 9.53 -14.13 32.74
C LEU A 35 9.34 -15.64 32.45
N PRO A 36 8.53 -16.35 33.26
CA PRO A 36 8.26 -17.77 33.05
C PRO A 36 7.51 -18.02 31.73
N LEU A 37 7.81 -19.16 31.10
CA LEU A 37 7.09 -19.60 29.90
C LEU A 37 5.60 -19.82 30.20
N GLY A 38 4.74 -19.40 29.27
CA GLY A 38 3.30 -19.59 29.34
C GLY A 38 2.58 -18.67 30.33
N GLN A 39 3.28 -17.73 30.97
CA GLN A 39 2.69 -16.84 31.96
C GLN A 39 2.69 -15.38 31.46
N PRO A 40 1.53 -14.82 31.11
CA PRO A 40 1.44 -13.43 30.72
C PRO A 40 1.65 -12.50 31.92
N LEU A 41 2.46 -11.46 31.73
CA LEU A 41 2.78 -10.48 32.77
C LEU A 41 2.33 -9.08 32.36
N CYS A 42 1.39 -8.52 33.12
CA CYS A 42 0.89 -7.16 32.94
C CYS A 42 1.75 -6.14 33.71
N ARG A 43 2.23 -5.10 33.03
CA ARG A 43 3.02 -4.01 33.60
C ARG A 43 2.71 -2.69 32.92
N LYS A 44 3.26 -1.61 33.49
CA LYS A 44 3.17 -0.26 32.97
C LYS A 44 4.57 0.35 32.95
N VAL A 45 5.11 0.59 31.76
CA VAL A 45 6.44 1.19 31.59
C VAL A 45 6.31 2.70 31.42
N GLU A 46 7.20 3.45 32.03
CA GLU A 46 7.26 4.90 31.86
C GLU A 46 7.71 5.28 30.44
N LYS A 47 7.42 6.53 30.05
CA LYS A 47 7.82 7.05 28.73
C LYS A 47 9.34 6.97 28.56
N GLN A 48 9.78 6.48 27.40
CA GLN A 48 11.20 6.37 27.05
C GLN A 48 12.05 5.53 28.02
N CYS A 49 11.41 4.66 28.82
CA CYS A 49 12.07 3.68 29.69
C CYS A 49 11.85 2.25 29.17
N ALA A 50 12.60 1.29 29.70
CA ALA A 50 12.42 -0.13 29.41
C ALA A 50 12.28 -0.96 30.69
N HIS A 51 11.54 -2.05 30.59
CA HIS A 51 11.56 -3.12 31.59
C HIS A 51 12.22 -4.36 30.99
N PHE A 52 13.22 -4.91 31.69
CA PHE A 52 14.03 -6.03 31.24
C PHE A 52 13.56 -7.34 31.86
N TYR A 53 13.69 -8.41 31.08
CA TYR A 53 13.19 -9.73 31.38
C TYR A 53 14.20 -10.81 31.00
N SER A 54 14.37 -11.80 31.87
CA SER A 54 15.12 -13.02 31.56
C SER A 54 14.15 -14.18 31.36
N VAL A 55 14.31 -14.93 30.28
CA VAL A 55 13.57 -16.15 29.99
C VAL A 55 14.58 -17.28 29.87
N THR A 56 14.39 -18.36 30.63
CA THR A 56 15.21 -19.57 30.50
C THR A 56 14.44 -20.60 29.69
N ILE A 57 15.06 -21.13 28.63
CA ILE A 57 14.49 -22.17 27.77
C ILE A 57 15.37 -23.41 27.78
N THR A 58 14.73 -24.58 27.85
CA THR A 58 15.38 -25.89 27.75
C THR A 58 15.66 -26.25 26.29
N GLU A 59 16.48 -27.29 26.06
CA GLU A 59 16.75 -27.80 24.72
C GLU A 59 15.48 -28.25 23.97
N LYS A 60 14.54 -28.91 24.68
CA LYS A 60 13.26 -29.33 24.10
C LYS A 60 12.41 -28.14 23.66
N GLU A 61 12.41 -27.06 24.45
CA GLU A 61 11.68 -25.83 24.13
C GLU A 61 12.33 -25.06 22.98
N ALA A 62 13.67 -24.99 22.97
CA ALA A 62 14.43 -24.42 21.86
C ALA A 62 14.13 -25.14 20.53
N GLN A 63 14.15 -26.48 20.53
CA GLN A 63 13.82 -27.29 19.35
C GLN A 63 12.34 -27.12 18.92
N ALA A 64 11.42 -27.04 19.88
CA ALA A 64 10.01 -26.79 19.58
C ALA A 64 9.79 -25.39 18.98
N GLY A 65 10.61 -24.42 19.37
CA GLY A 65 10.54 -23.03 18.96
C GLY A 65 10.02 -22.14 20.10
N PHE A 66 10.36 -20.86 20.01
CA PHE A 66 10.08 -19.88 21.05
C PHE A 66 9.43 -18.62 20.46
N VAL A 67 8.50 -18.02 21.20
CA VAL A 67 7.86 -16.75 20.83
C VAL A 67 7.86 -15.82 22.03
N CYS A 68 8.40 -14.60 21.87
CA CYS A 68 8.18 -13.52 22.81
C CYS A 68 7.21 -12.52 22.19
N ARG A 69 6.12 -12.23 22.88
CA ARG A 69 5.10 -11.29 22.39
C ARG A 69 4.75 -10.26 23.44
N VAL A 70 4.43 -9.06 22.97
CA VAL A 70 3.90 -7.98 23.80
C VAL A 70 2.69 -7.35 23.11
N TYR A 71 1.67 -7.00 23.89
CA TYR A 71 0.55 -6.21 23.39
C TYR A 71 0.10 -5.15 24.39
N SER A 72 -0.54 -4.10 23.87
CA SER A 72 -1.17 -3.03 24.66
C SER A 72 -2.64 -2.86 24.26
N PRO A 73 -3.59 -3.07 25.20
CA PRO A 73 -5.01 -2.80 24.94
C PRO A 73 -5.29 -1.31 24.76
N GLU A 74 -4.45 -0.45 25.32
CA GLU A 74 -4.53 1.01 25.20
C GLU A 74 -3.95 1.53 23.87
N LYS A 75 -3.53 0.63 22.98
CA LYS A 75 -2.88 0.96 21.69
C LYS A 75 -1.63 1.82 21.88
N SER A 76 -0.89 1.59 22.96
CA SER A 76 0.37 2.28 23.23
C SER A 76 1.45 1.92 22.21
N LYS A 77 2.34 2.86 21.90
CA LYS A 77 3.55 2.56 21.12
C LYS A 77 4.58 1.90 22.04
N LEU A 78 5.01 0.72 21.65
CA LEU A 78 6.00 -0.08 22.35
C LEU A 78 7.07 -0.54 21.36
N LYS A 79 8.26 -0.85 21.87
CA LYS A 79 9.24 -1.67 21.15
C LYS A 79 9.53 -2.91 21.97
N LEU A 80 9.54 -4.07 21.32
CA LEU A 80 10.06 -5.31 21.88
C LEU A 80 11.52 -5.42 21.49
N LEU A 81 12.39 -5.65 22.47
CA LEU A 81 13.84 -5.69 22.31
C LEU A 81 14.35 -7.08 22.73
N TYR A 82 15.38 -7.57 22.04
CA TYR A 82 16.10 -8.79 22.38
C TYR A 82 17.60 -8.49 22.44
N PHE A 83 18.27 -9.03 23.45
CA PHE A 83 19.66 -8.73 23.76
C PHE A 83 20.49 -10.00 23.86
N ASP A 84 21.76 -9.89 23.48
CA ASP A 84 22.79 -10.84 23.88
C ASP A 84 23.37 -10.45 25.24
N GLN A 85 23.93 -11.43 25.94
CA GLN A 85 24.65 -11.19 27.18
C GLN A 85 26.15 -11.06 26.91
N GLU A 86 26.72 -9.94 27.35
CA GLU A 86 28.15 -9.65 27.25
C GLU A 86 28.94 -10.31 28.39
N GLU A 87 30.25 -10.48 28.22
CA GLU A 87 31.13 -11.10 29.22
C GLU A 87 31.15 -10.33 30.56
N ASN A 88 30.96 -9.02 30.51
CA ASN A 88 30.87 -8.14 31.68
C ASN A 88 29.52 -8.24 32.43
N GLY A 89 28.60 -9.10 31.96
CA GLY A 89 27.24 -9.23 32.49
C GLY A 89 26.24 -8.22 31.94
N GLY A 90 26.68 -7.30 31.07
CA GLY A 90 25.85 -6.35 30.36
C GLY A 90 25.02 -6.98 29.24
N LEU A 91 24.15 -6.18 28.64
CA LEU A 91 23.24 -6.59 27.57
C LEU A 91 23.44 -5.73 26.32
N SER A 92 23.71 -6.38 25.20
CA SER A 92 23.89 -5.74 23.89
C SER A 92 22.69 -6.01 22.99
N LEU A 93 22.12 -4.94 22.41
CA LEU A 93 20.89 -5.03 21.63
C LEU A 93 21.13 -5.80 20.32
N LEU A 94 20.41 -6.90 20.13
CA LEU A 94 20.44 -7.69 18.90
C LEU A 94 19.25 -7.41 17.98
N LEU A 95 18.02 -7.44 18.51
CA LEU A 95 16.82 -7.25 17.71
C LEU A 95 15.89 -6.20 18.31
N GLN A 96 15.19 -5.50 17.42
CA GLN A 96 14.13 -4.55 17.76
C GLN A 96 12.91 -4.80 16.88
N GLU A 97 11.74 -4.89 17.50
CA GLU A 97 10.43 -4.93 16.82
C GLU A 97 9.54 -3.78 17.30
N ASP A 98 9.08 -2.96 16.36
CA ASP A 98 8.16 -1.86 16.64
C ASP A 98 6.72 -2.41 16.75
N SER A 99 5.96 -1.95 17.75
CA SER A 99 4.56 -2.37 17.88
C SER A 99 3.70 -1.82 16.73
N ALA A 100 2.91 -2.69 16.12
CA ALA A 100 1.95 -2.33 15.09
C ALA A 100 0.51 -2.47 15.60
N LYS A 101 -0.42 -1.68 15.05
CA LYS A 101 -1.84 -1.79 15.37
C LYS A 101 -2.40 -3.10 14.80
N ARG A 102 -2.89 -4.00 15.68
CA ARG A 102 -3.55 -5.26 15.31
C ARG A 102 -4.94 -5.30 15.94
N GLY A 103 -5.95 -4.99 15.12
CA GLY A 103 -7.35 -4.92 15.57
C GLY A 103 -7.57 -3.85 16.64
N LYS A 104 -7.97 -4.28 17.84
CA LYS A 104 -8.25 -3.40 18.99
C LYS A 104 -7.02 -3.07 19.84
N VAL A 105 -5.88 -3.73 19.61
CA VAL A 105 -4.65 -3.57 20.39
C VAL A 105 -3.49 -3.10 19.51
N THR A 106 -2.38 -2.69 20.12
CA THR A 106 -1.08 -2.69 19.45
C THR A 106 -0.26 -3.89 19.92
N SER A 107 0.56 -4.47 19.07
CA SER A 107 1.41 -5.60 19.44
C SER A 107 2.71 -5.66 18.65
N ALA A 108 3.73 -6.26 19.27
CA ALA A 108 5.00 -6.65 18.68
C ALA A 108 5.28 -8.11 19.08
N GLY A 109 5.99 -8.84 18.23
CA GLY A 109 6.35 -10.24 18.52
C GLY A 109 7.61 -10.65 17.78
N MET A 110 8.44 -11.43 18.46
CA MET A 110 9.61 -12.10 17.91
C MET A 110 9.36 -13.60 17.90
N TYR A 111 9.59 -14.23 16.76
CA TYR A 111 9.20 -15.61 16.48
C TYR A 111 10.46 -16.39 16.09
N PHE A 112 10.88 -17.31 16.95
CA PHE A 112 12.08 -18.12 16.80
C PHE A 112 11.65 -19.59 16.62
N LEU A 113 11.20 -19.92 15.41
CA LEU A 113 10.48 -21.16 15.13
C LEU A 113 11.34 -22.26 14.47
N GLY A 114 12.65 -22.06 14.32
CA GLY A 114 13.54 -23.03 13.65
C GLY A 114 13.34 -23.10 12.14
N PHE A 115 12.78 -22.05 11.55
CA PHE A 115 12.74 -21.81 10.10
C PHE A 115 12.66 -20.31 9.84
N PRO A 116 13.01 -19.82 8.64
CA PRO A 116 12.95 -18.39 8.31
C PRO A 116 11.54 -17.84 8.47
N VAL A 117 11.36 -16.92 9.43
CA VAL A 117 10.12 -16.12 9.58
C VAL A 117 10.33 -14.78 8.90
N TYR A 118 9.29 -14.19 8.31
CA TYR A 118 9.40 -12.98 7.52
C TYR A 118 8.65 -11.81 8.14
N ARG A 119 9.29 -10.64 8.15
CA ARG A 119 8.68 -9.36 8.48
C ARG A 119 8.18 -8.68 7.21
N MET A 120 7.03 -8.03 7.30
CA MET A 120 6.51 -7.19 6.22
C MET A 120 6.71 -5.70 6.53
N ASP A 121 7.68 -5.05 5.89
CA ASP A 121 7.82 -3.59 5.93
C ASP A 121 6.84 -2.93 4.96
N GLN A 122 5.74 -2.39 5.49
CA GLN A 122 4.70 -1.73 4.68
C GLN A 122 5.02 -0.25 4.39
N THR A 123 6.07 0.31 4.99
CA THR A 123 6.41 1.73 4.86
C THR A 123 6.73 2.10 3.41
N GLN A 124 7.27 1.16 2.65
CA GLN A 124 7.67 1.33 1.25
C GLN A 124 6.47 1.42 0.29
N ASN A 125 5.33 0.80 0.63
CA ASN A 125 4.16 0.69 -0.26
C ASN A 125 3.21 1.89 -0.20
N LEU A 126 3.17 2.62 0.91
CA LEU A 126 2.21 3.71 1.12
C LEU A 126 2.49 4.94 0.25
N VAL A 127 3.77 5.25 -0.01
CA VAL A 127 4.17 6.42 -0.81
C VAL A 127 4.05 6.15 -2.31
N ALA A 128 4.28 4.90 -2.74
CA ALA A 128 4.20 4.50 -4.14
C ALA A 128 2.75 4.45 -4.67
N ALA A 129 1.81 3.99 -3.84
CA ALA A 129 0.40 3.80 -4.21
C ALA A 129 -0.35 5.08 -4.60
N ALA A 130 0.09 6.24 -4.11
CA ALA A 130 -0.54 7.52 -4.45
C ALA A 130 -0.20 8.02 -5.86
N LYS A 131 0.88 7.51 -6.47
CA LYS A 131 1.38 7.97 -7.78
C LYS A 131 1.08 6.97 -8.90
N ASP A 132 1.12 5.68 -8.60
CA ASP A 132 0.92 4.61 -9.57
C ASP A 132 0.32 3.38 -8.86
N PRO A 133 -1.00 3.12 -9.03
CA PRO A 133 -1.66 1.99 -8.37
C PRO A 133 -1.17 0.64 -8.86
N ASP A 134 -0.74 0.54 -10.13
CA ASP A 134 -0.22 -0.70 -10.72
C ASP A 134 1.16 -1.01 -10.15
N ALA A 135 2.06 -0.01 -10.11
CA ALA A 135 3.37 -0.18 -9.49
C ALA A 135 3.25 -0.55 -7.99
N ALA A 136 2.26 0.00 -7.28
CA ALA A 136 2.03 -0.38 -5.88
C ALA A 136 1.52 -1.81 -5.72
N PHE A 137 0.75 -2.33 -6.68
CA PHE A 137 0.38 -3.74 -6.70
C PHE A 137 1.60 -4.65 -6.90
N PHE A 138 2.45 -4.35 -7.89
CA PHE A 138 3.64 -5.17 -8.17
C PHE A 138 4.70 -5.13 -7.07
N LYS A 139 4.84 -3.99 -6.38
CA LYS A 139 5.78 -3.83 -5.25
C LYS A 139 5.24 -4.29 -3.91
N LYS A 140 4.02 -4.83 -3.88
CA LYS A 140 3.31 -5.18 -2.64
C LYS A 140 4.10 -6.13 -1.74
N LEU A 141 4.98 -6.97 -2.29
CA LEU A 141 5.79 -7.94 -1.55
C LEU A 141 7.27 -7.56 -1.42
N ASP A 142 7.70 -6.37 -1.84
CA ASP A 142 9.12 -5.95 -1.78
C ASP A 142 9.65 -5.85 -0.35
N GLY A 143 8.79 -5.42 0.57
CA GLY A 143 9.07 -5.31 2.00
C GLY A 143 9.02 -6.64 2.76
N PHE A 144 8.76 -7.77 2.10
CA PHE A 144 8.75 -9.09 2.72
C PHE A 144 10.19 -9.59 2.88
N GLN A 145 10.75 -9.42 4.07
CA GLN A 145 12.17 -9.68 4.37
C GLN A 145 12.30 -10.70 5.50
N PRO A 146 13.28 -11.62 5.42
CA PRO A 146 13.50 -12.60 6.47
C PRO A 146 13.96 -11.91 7.77
N CYS A 147 13.54 -12.44 8.91
CA CYS A 147 14.06 -12.09 10.21
C CYS A 147 15.51 -12.57 10.33
N GLU A 148 16.34 -11.77 11.01
CA GLU A 148 17.78 -12.04 11.17
C GLU A 148 18.05 -13.28 12.03
N ILE A 149 17.20 -13.53 13.03
CA ILE A 149 17.31 -14.66 13.95
C ILE A 149 16.01 -15.46 13.90
N ASN A 150 16.14 -16.77 13.65
CA ASN A 150 15.02 -17.68 13.46
C ASN A 150 14.92 -18.76 14.54
N GLU A 151 15.93 -18.87 15.40
CA GLU A 151 16.01 -19.87 16.47
C GLU A 151 16.78 -19.32 17.66
N LEU A 152 16.49 -19.84 18.85
CA LEU A 152 17.21 -19.57 20.09
C LEU A 152 17.81 -20.88 20.60
N LYS A 153 18.99 -20.81 21.20
CA LYS A 153 19.63 -21.97 21.84
C LYS A 153 19.01 -22.22 23.21
N SER A 154 19.19 -23.42 23.77
CA SER A 154 18.88 -23.62 25.19
C SER A 154 19.73 -22.68 26.06
N GLY A 155 19.12 -22.07 27.07
CA GLY A 155 19.81 -21.13 27.94
C GLY A 155 18.92 -19.98 28.39
N THR A 156 19.55 -18.94 28.93
CA THR A 156 18.88 -17.72 29.37
C THR A 156 18.97 -16.66 28.28
N HIS A 157 17.83 -16.02 28.03
CA HIS A 157 17.65 -15.00 27.00
C HIS A 157 17.04 -13.75 27.59
N TYR A 158 17.44 -12.59 27.05
CA TYR A 158 17.08 -11.30 27.62
C TYR A 158 16.21 -10.50 26.66
N PHE A 159 15.03 -10.11 27.13
CA PHE A 159 14.07 -9.31 26.39
C PHE A 159 13.76 -8.02 27.15
N ALA A 160 13.36 -6.97 26.45
CA ALA A 160 12.83 -5.78 27.09
C ALA A 160 11.61 -5.21 26.38
N VAL A 161 10.74 -4.56 27.16
CA VAL A 161 9.64 -3.77 26.63
C VAL A 161 9.95 -2.30 26.85
N TYR A 162 10.13 -1.57 25.76
CA TYR A 162 10.42 -0.14 25.77
C TYR A 162 9.16 0.68 25.50
N GLY A 163 8.92 1.69 26.33
CA GLY A 163 7.82 2.64 26.21
C GLY A 163 8.09 3.71 25.15
N ASP A 164 7.71 3.44 23.90
CA ASP A 164 7.96 4.32 22.75
C ASP A 164 6.95 5.49 22.60
N ASN A 165 6.23 5.79 23.68
CA ASN A 165 5.37 6.96 23.79
C ASN A 165 6.19 8.15 24.32
N PHE A 166 6.11 9.31 23.66
CA PHE A 166 6.79 10.53 24.11
C PHE A 166 6.14 11.22 25.32
N PHE A 167 4.84 11.01 25.52
CA PHE A 167 4.03 11.83 26.44
C PHE A 167 3.43 11.06 27.61
N LYS A 168 3.28 9.74 27.49
CA LYS A 168 2.55 8.92 28.46
C LYS A 168 3.26 7.59 28.66
N SER A 169 3.21 7.10 29.90
CA SER A 169 3.48 5.69 30.21
C SER A 169 2.63 4.75 29.36
N ALA A 170 3.10 3.53 29.14
CA ALA A 170 2.41 2.51 28.35
C ALA A 170 2.09 1.27 29.20
N SER A 171 0.80 0.93 29.30
CA SER A 171 0.37 -0.36 29.86
C SER A 171 0.52 -1.45 28.81
N TYR A 172 1.07 -2.61 29.20
CA TYR A 172 1.29 -3.74 28.31
C TYR A 172 1.20 -5.09 29.03
N THR A 173 1.04 -6.14 28.23
CA THR A 173 1.18 -7.53 28.65
C THR A 173 2.27 -8.18 27.81
N ILE A 174 3.32 -8.70 28.45
CA ILE A 174 4.38 -9.49 27.81
C ILE A 174 4.20 -10.96 28.15
N GLU A 175 4.51 -11.83 27.21
CA GLU A 175 4.44 -13.28 27.39
C GLU A 175 5.53 -13.97 26.57
N ALA A 176 6.16 -14.96 27.16
CA ALA A 176 7.13 -15.85 26.53
C ALA A 176 6.48 -17.23 26.37
N LEU A 177 6.53 -17.81 25.17
CA LEU A 177 5.81 -19.04 24.83
C LEU A 177 6.76 -20.06 24.19
N CYS A 178 6.61 -21.31 24.62
CA CYS A 178 7.09 -22.46 23.85
C CYS A 178 6.09 -22.74 22.72
N ALA A 179 6.59 -23.01 21.52
CA ALA A 179 5.77 -23.29 20.34
C ALA A 179 5.29 -24.76 20.28
N ALA A 180 5.73 -25.62 21.21
CA ALA A 180 5.31 -27.04 21.24
C ALA A 180 3.79 -27.26 21.23
N PRO A 181 2.94 -26.43 21.90
CA PRO A 181 1.49 -26.57 21.82
C PRO A 181 0.87 -26.12 20.49
N PHE A 182 1.65 -25.47 19.61
CA PHE A 182 1.18 -24.78 18.40
C PHE A 182 1.80 -25.38 17.12
N MET A 183 1.98 -26.70 17.08
CA MET A 183 2.67 -27.37 15.97
C MET A 183 1.96 -27.20 14.63
N GLU A 184 0.63 -27.21 14.63
CA GLU A 184 -0.18 -27.01 13.43
C GLU A 184 -0.05 -25.57 12.91
N GLU A 185 -0.18 -24.57 13.78
CA GLU A 185 -0.02 -23.16 13.43
C GLU A 185 1.39 -22.85 12.96
N LYS A 186 2.40 -23.49 13.57
CA LYS A 186 3.81 -23.39 13.18
C LYS A 186 4.03 -23.89 11.74
N GLU A 187 3.48 -25.05 11.40
CA GLU A 187 3.60 -25.61 10.04
C GLU A 187 2.77 -24.82 9.03
N ASN A 188 1.57 -24.37 9.42
CA ASN A 188 0.75 -23.49 8.59
C ASN A 188 1.47 -22.18 8.27
N LEU A 189 2.15 -21.56 9.25
CA LEU A 189 2.93 -20.35 9.03
C LEU A 189 4.06 -20.61 8.02
N ARG A 190 4.83 -21.69 8.20
CA ARG A 190 5.89 -22.08 7.26
C ARG A 190 5.35 -22.23 5.84
N ASN A 191 4.22 -22.90 5.67
CA ASN A 191 3.57 -23.10 4.37
C ASN A 191 3.08 -21.79 3.74
N VAL A 192 2.48 -20.89 4.53
CA VAL A 192 2.03 -19.59 4.04
C VAL A 192 3.21 -18.72 3.63
N GLU A 193 4.30 -18.70 4.41
CA GLU A 193 5.50 -17.94 4.05
C GLU A 193 6.14 -18.45 2.75
N ALA A 194 6.22 -19.77 2.57
CA ALA A 194 6.68 -20.37 1.31
C ALA A 194 5.79 -19.97 0.11
N GLN A 195 4.47 -19.95 0.29
CA GLN A 195 3.53 -19.49 -0.74
C GLN A 195 3.71 -18.00 -1.07
N ILE A 196 3.95 -17.14 -0.07
CA ILE A 196 4.21 -15.71 -0.29
C ILE A 196 5.49 -15.53 -1.11
N LEU A 197 6.55 -16.31 -0.84
CA LEU A 197 7.79 -16.27 -1.62
C LEU A 197 7.57 -16.71 -3.06
N SER A 198 6.82 -17.79 -3.30
CA SER A 198 6.44 -18.20 -4.66
C SER A 198 5.70 -17.08 -5.38
N LYS A 199 4.71 -16.48 -4.70
CA LYS A 199 3.93 -15.37 -5.24
C LYS A 199 4.77 -14.14 -5.53
N ARG A 200 5.82 -13.86 -4.76
CA ARG A 200 6.76 -12.76 -5.04
C ARG A 200 7.48 -12.97 -6.37
N VAL A 201 7.94 -14.19 -6.65
CA VAL A 201 8.60 -14.52 -7.93
C VAL A 201 7.59 -14.43 -9.09
N GLU A 202 6.41 -15.01 -8.92
CA GLU A 202 5.33 -14.95 -9.91
C GLU A 202 4.92 -13.49 -10.22
N LEU A 203 4.82 -12.65 -9.19
CA LEU A 203 4.43 -11.24 -9.31
C LEU A 203 5.47 -10.44 -10.11
N SER A 204 6.77 -10.71 -9.91
CA SER A 204 7.84 -10.07 -10.68
C SER A 204 7.82 -10.47 -12.16
N LYS A 205 7.54 -11.75 -12.46
CA LYS A 205 7.33 -12.19 -13.84
C LYS A 205 6.10 -11.53 -14.47
N PHE A 206 4.99 -11.50 -13.73
CA PHE A 206 3.75 -10.87 -14.18
C PHE A 206 3.92 -9.37 -14.43
N GLU A 207 4.68 -8.66 -13.60
CA GLU A 207 5.00 -7.23 -13.82
C GLU A 207 5.65 -6.99 -15.18
N THR A 208 6.56 -7.88 -15.59
CA THR A 208 7.28 -7.77 -16.86
C THR A 208 6.33 -7.93 -18.03
N GLU A 209 5.51 -8.99 -18.02
CA GLU A 209 4.51 -9.25 -19.07
C GLU A 209 3.46 -8.14 -19.15
N TYR A 210 3.00 -7.65 -17.99
CA TYR A 210 2.04 -6.55 -17.91
C TYR A 210 2.58 -5.28 -18.57
N LYS A 211 3.83 -4.90 -18.27
CA LYS A 211 4.46 -3.70 -18.84
C LYS A 211 4.64 -3.81 -20.36
N GLU A 212 4.97 -5.00 -20.86
CA GLU A 212 5.09 -5.24 -22.30
C GLU A 212 3.74 -5.04 -23.01
N VAL A 213 2.67 -5.66 -22.50
CA VAL A 213 1.32 -5.51 -23.08
C VAL A 213 0.84 -4.06 -22.99
N LEU A 214 1.10 -3.38 -21.87
CA LEU A 214 0.72 -1.98 -21.70
C LEU A 214 1.45 -1.08 -22.71
N ALA A 215 2.72 -1.35 -22.99
CA ALA A 215 3.48 -0.62 -24.01
C ALA A 215 2.87 -0.82 -25.41
N GLN A 216 2.57 -2.07 -25.80
CA GLN A 216 1.93 -2.38 -27.09
C GLN A 216 0.54 -1.75 -27.23
N PHE A 217 -0.27 -1.78 -26.17
CA PHE A 217 -1.58 -1.13 -26.15
C PHE A 217 -1.47 0.39 -26.31
N THR A 218 -0.51 1.01 -25.62
CA THR A 218 -0.25 2.45 -25.70
C THR A 218 0.18 2.85 -27.10
N GLU A 219 1.08 2.08 -27.72
CA GLU A 219 1.52 2.30 -29.10
C GLU A 219 0.34 2.17 -30.08
N MET A 220 -0.46 1.11 -29.96
CA MET A 220 -1.60 0.87 -30.85
C MET A 220 -2.69 1.95 -30.70
N THR A 221 -2.92 2.42 -29.48
CA THR A 221 -3.85 3.53 -29.22
C THR A 221 -3.35 4.83 -29.83
N SER A 222 -2.04 5.11 -29.72
CA SER A 222 -1.43 6.29 -30.36
C SER A 222 -1.58 6.22 -31.88
N ARG A 223 -1.26 5.07 -32.49
CA ARG A 223 -1.41 4.85 -33.93
C ARG A 223 -2.86 5.02 -34.39
N TYR A 224 -3.83 4.47 -33.66
CA TYR A 224 -5.26 4.66 -33.96
C TYR A 224 -5.64 6.14 -33.97
N THR A 225 -5.18 6.93 -33.00
CA THR A 225 -5.48 8.37 -32.98
C THR A 225 -4.85 9.13 -34.15
N GLN A 226 -3.64 8.76 -34.57
CA GLN A 226 -2.97 9.35 -35.74
C GLN A 226 -3.71 8.99 -37.04
N GLU A 227 -4.07 7.73 -37.23
CA GLU A 227 -4.83 7.27 -38.40
C GLU A 227 -6.20 7.96 -38.50
N MET A 228 -6.90 8.10 -37.37
CA MET A 228 -8.18 8.81 -37.33
C MET A 228 -8.02 10.27 -37.77
N GLN A 229 -7.00 10.97 -37.28
CA GLN A 229 -6.71 12.36 -37.68
C GLN A 229 -6.35 12.47 -39.16
N ALA A 230 -5.50 11.57 -39.66
CA ALA A 230 -5.10 11.54 -41.07
C ALA A 230 -6.32 11.33 -41.99
N ILE A 231 -7.23 10.42 -41.62
CA ILE A 231 -8.48 10.19 -42.36
C ILE A 231 -9.36 11.44 -42.34
N ASP A 232 -9.54 12.09 -41.19
CA ASP A 232 -10.35 13.32 -41.08
C ASP A 232 -9.79 14.46 -41.95
N GLU A 233 -8.47 14.63 -42.01
CA GLU A 233 -7.80 15.61 -42.88
C GLU A 233 -8.01 15.29 -44.37
N LEU A 234 -7.86 14.03 -44.76
CA LEU A 234 -8.09 13.58 -46.14
C LEU A 234 -9.55 13.81 -46.56
N LEU A 235 -10.51 13.51 -45.68
CA LEU A 235 -11.93 13.75 -45.93
C LEU A 235 -12.23 15.25 -46.07
N LYS A 236 -11.60 16.09 -45.24
CA LYS A 236 -11.74 17.55 -45.34
C LYS A 236 -11.20 18.07 -46.68
N LEU A 237 -9.98 17.68 -47.04
CA LEU A 237 -9.37 18.07 -48.31
C LEU A 237 -10.21 17.61 -49.51
N ARG A 238 -10.72 16.37 -49.48
CA ARG A 238 -11.65 15.84 -50.49
C ARG A 238 -12.88 16.73 -50.65
N ASN A 239 -13.50 17.15 -49.54
CA ASN A 239 -14.71 17.98 -49.57
C ASN A 239 -14.41 19.40 -50.09
N GLU A 240 -13.25 19.97 -49.77
CA GLU A 240 -12.81 21.27 -50.29
C GLU A 240 -12.60 21.20 -51.82
N ILE A 241 -11.94 20.16 -52.32
CA ILE A 241 -11.77 19.92 -53.76
C ILE A 241 -13.14 19.81 -54.44
N GLN A 242 -14.07 19.04 -53.88
CA GLN A 242 -15.43 18.91 -54.44
C GLN A 242 -16.20 20.24 -54.44
N ALA A 243 -16.08 21.03 -53.38
CA ALA A 243 -16.71 22.35 -53.30
C ALA A 243 -16.18 23.30 -54.38
N SER A 244 -14.89 23.22 -54.74
CA SER A 244 -14.27 24.08 -55.76
C SER A 244 -14.90 23.96 -57.16
N TYR A 245 -15.42 22.77 -57.53
CA TYR A 245 -16.13 22.56 -58.80
C TYR A 245 -17.59 23.04 -58.77
N THR A 246 -18.15 23.20 -57.58
CA THR A 246 -19.55 23.63 -57.39
C THR A 246 -19.66 25.16 -57.31
N VAL A 247 -18.57 25.86 -56.98
CA VAL A 247 -18.49 27.32 -57.10
C VAL A 247 -18.28 27.67 -58.57
N THR A 248 -19.37 27.75 -59.31
CA THR A 248 -19.39 28.38 -60.63
C THR A 248 -18.79 29.78 -60.46
N SER A 249 -17.64 30.01 -61.08
CA SER A 249 -17.15 31.37 -61.35
C SER A 249 -18.31 32.11 -61.99
N GLN A 250 -18.91 33.07 -61.27
CA GLN A 250 -19.80 34.06 -61.85
C GLN A 250 -18.96 34.83 -62.87
N ILE A 251 -18.94 34.32 -64.11
CA ILE A 251 -18.47 35.05 -65.27
C ILE A 251 -19.32 36.30 -65.31
N LYS A 252 -18.62 37.42 -65.08
CA LYS A 252 -19.08 38.79 -65.27
C LYS A 252 -19.95 38.86 -66.54
N ARG A 253 -21.26 39.06 -66.36
CA ARG A 253 -22.09 39.74 -67.35
C ARG A 253 -22.73 40.95 -66.70
N SER A 254 -22.10 42.07 -66.98
CA SER A 254 -22.62 43.44 -66.87
C SER A 254 -24.07 43.51 -67.38
N GLY A 255 -24.95 44.12 -66.59
CA GLY A 255 -26.32 44.43 -67.00
C GLY A 255 -27.09 45.18 -65.92
N SER A 256 -27.09 46.51 -66.02
CA SER A 256 -27.85 47.47 -65.21
C SER A 256 -29.35 47.16 -65.14
N SER A 257 -29.95 47.22 -63.94
CA SER A 257 -31.14 48.09 -63.69
C SER A 257 -31.65 48.08 -62.24
N ARG A 258 -31.56 49.28 -61.69
CA ARG A 258 -32.27 50.00 -60.62
C ARG A 258 -33.77 49.67 -60.42
N SER A 259 -34.20 49.41 -59.17
CA SER A 259 -35.56 49.69 -58.59
C SER A 259 -35.69 49.02 -57.20
N LYS A 260 -35.44 49.66 -56.04
CA LYS A 260 -36.26 50.54 -55.16
C LYS A 260 -37.39 49.88 -54.33
N ASN A 261 -37.42 50.25 -53.04
CA ASN A 261 -38.40 50.06 -51.93
C ASN A 261 -38.08 48.88 -50.98
N LYS A 262 -37.70 49.04 -49.70
CA LYS A 262 -38.11 49.83 -48.51
C LYS A 262 -39.24 49.17 -47.68
N SER A 263 -38.89 48.93 -46.40
CA SER A 263 -39.65 48.78 -45.14
C SER A 263 -39.81 47.37 -44.56
N THR A 264 -39.09 46.96 -43.51
CA THR A 264 -39.21 47.14 -42.02
C THR A 264 -40.21 46.23 -41.29
N PHE A 265 -39.69 45.61 -40.21
CA PHE A 265 -40.30 45.26 -38.90
C PHE A 265 -40.93 43.85 -38.63
N LYS A 266 -40.29 43.19 -37.63
CA LYS A 266 -40.76 42.37 -36.47
C LYS A 266 -41.68 41.13 -36.61
N GLU A 267 -41.09 40.00 -36.19
CA GLU A 267 -41.37 39.14 -35.00
C GLU A 267 -42.78 38.56 -34.70
N SER A 268 -42.76 37.25 -34.34
CA SER A 268 -43.71 36.48 -33.51
C SER A 268 -45.02 36.03 -34.20
N ASP A 269 -45.66 34.87 -33.99
CA ASP A 269 -45.47 33.65 -33.18
C ASP A 269 -46.52 32.58 -33.66
N GLU A 270 -46.26 31.30 -33.38
CA GLU A 270 -47.14 30.11 -33.25
C GLU A 270 -48.23 29.67 -34.29
N GLY A 271 -48.28 28.34 -34.55
CA GLY A 271 -49.54 27.62 -34.82
C GLY A 271 -49.62 26.53 -35.93
N GLN A 272 -49.31 25.28 -35.58
CA GLN A 272 -49.90 23.97 -35.99
C GLN A 272 -50.08 23.46 -37.46
N GLU A 273 -49.46 22.28 -37.67
CA GLU A 273 -49.90 21.02 -38.35
C GLU A 273 -50.59 20.98 -39.73
N SER A 274 -49.95 20.30 -40.70
CA SER A 274 -50.47 19.01 -41.23
C SER A 274 -49.43 18.19 -42.04
N ASN A 275 -49.40 16.90 -41.70
CA ASN A 275 -48.93 15.69 -42.40
C ASN A 275 -48.35 15.77 -43.84
N LYS A 276 -47.15 15.18 -44.04
CA LYS A 276 -46.90 13.96 -44.85
C LYS A 276 -45.41 13.52 -44.82
N LYS A 277 -45.16 12.29 -44.36
CA LYS A 277 -43.94 11.45 -44.55
C LYS A 277 -43.94 10.82 -45.98
N PRO A 278 -42.92 10.07 -46.47
CA PRO A 278 -41.73 9.46 -45.81
C PRO A 278 -40.38 9.65 -46.57
N SER A 279 -39.21 9.42 -45.97
CA SER A 279 -38.35 8.23 -46.23
C SER A 279 -36.97 8.50 -45.59
N ARG A 280 -36.59 7.81 -44.50
CA ARG A 280 -35.63 6.69 -44.44
C ARG A 280 -34.20 7.07 -44.86
N ASP A 281 -33.34 7.37 -43.87
CA ASP A 281 -32.22 6.52 -43.44
C ASP A 281 -31.21 7.35 -42.61
N ARG A 282 -31.25 7.21 -41.27
CA ARG A 282 -30.20 7.73 -40.38
C ARG A 282 -29.59 6.52 -39.69
N SER A 283 -28.49 6.05 -40.27
CA SER A 283 -27.66 5.00 -39.71
C SER A 283 -27.24 5.37 -38.28
N ARG A 284 -27.78 4.62 -37.32
CA ARG A 284 -27.36 4.63 -35.92
C ARG A 284 -25.89 4.19 -35.85
N LYS A 285 -24.95 5.14 -35.81
CA LYS A 285 -23.60 4.90 -35.29
C LYS A 285 -23.75 4.59 -33.79
N LYS A 286 -23.88 3.30 -33.45
CA LYS A 286 -23.72 2.83 -32.08
C LYS A 286 -22.28 3.13 -31.66
N ARG A 287 -22.09 4.16 -30.84
CA ARG A 287 -20.86 4.38 -30.08
C ARG A 287 -20.70 3.20 -29.14
N TRP A 288 -19.91 2.21 -29.53
CA TRP A 288 -19.32 1.31 -28.55
C TRP A 288 -18.15 2.07 -27.90
N TYR A 289 -17.87 1.74 -26.64
CA TYR A 289 -16.81 2.30 -25.79
C TYR A 289 -17.18 3.60 -25.04
N ASN A 290 -18.13 3.48 -24.11
CA ASN A 290 -18.01 4.13 -22.80
C ASN A 290 -17.85 3.03 -21.75
N LEU A 291 -16.66 2.45 -21.66
CA LEU A 291 -16.30 1.62 -20.50
C LEU A 291 -15.73 2.56 -19.43
N HIS A 292 -16.62 3.22 -18.69
CA HIS A 292 -16.22 3.82 -17.43
C HIS A 292 -15.95 2.68 -16.44
N LEU A 293 -14.68 2.46 -16.10
CA LEU A 293 -14.29 1.71 -14.92
C LEU A 293 -14.80 2.45 -13.66
N LYS A 294 -16.07 2.22 -13.31
CA LYS A 294 -16.56 2.44 -11.95
C LYS A 294 -16.34 1.14 -11.18
N VAL A 295 -15.23 1.09 -10.43
CA VAL A 295 -15.07 0.13 -9.35
C VAL A 295 -15.97 0.59 -8.20
N ASP A 296 -17.19 0.07 -8.16
CA ASP A 296 -18.12 0.30 -7.06
C ASP A 296 -17.63 -0.47 -5.83
N GLN A 297 -17.36 0.27 -4.75
CA GLN A 297 -17.15 -0.28 -3.42
C GLN A 297 -18.45 -0.93 -2.92
N ARG A 298 -18.50 -2.25 -2.82
CA ARG A 298 -19.49 -2.92 -1.98
C ARG A 298 -18.96 -3.08 -0.56
N LYS A 299 -19.71 -2.51 0.39
CA LYS A 299 -19.58 -2.71 1.84
C LYS A 299 -19.96 -4.16 2.21
N PRO A 300 -19.36 -4.76 3.26
CA PRO A 300 -19.79 -6.06 3.75
C PRO A 300 -20.99 -5.93 4.72
N CYS A 301 -21.91 -6.88 4.60
CA CYS A 301 -22.75 -7.34 5.71
C CYS A 301 -21.93 -8.31 6.57
#